data_AF-A0A1V5MWL6-F1
#
_entry.id   AF-A0A1V5MWL6-F1
#
_cell.length_a   1.000
_cell.length_b   1.000
_cell.length_c   1.000
_cell.angle_alpha   90.00
_cell.angle_beta   90.00
_cell.angle_gamma   90.00
#
_symmetry.space_group_name_H-M   'P 1'
#
loop_
_entity.id
_entity.type
_entity.pdbx_description
1 polymer ?
#
loop_
_entity_poly.entity_id
_entity_poly.type
_entity_poly.pdbx_seq_one_letter_code
_entity_poly.pdbx_strand_id
1 'polypeptide(L)'
;MLAARTAPKARGNENLVLMVVYEDDIKEISKKMEEISKREDVAFFKRDALNIKKSPVLLLLGTKINPIELKRCGYCGFKNCKEKKEYKNTPCAFNSIDLGIATGAAVAIAADNRADNRVMFSVGYAVKELKFMGADVYNIVGIPLSGTSKSPFFDRT
;
A
#
# COMPACT_ATOMS: atom_id res chain seq x y z
N MET A 1 5.55 -11.81 1.17
CA MET A 1 6.57 -10.73 1.15
C MET A 1 7.64 -10.94 0.09
N LEU A 2 8.26 -12.13 -0.01
CA LEU A 2 9.33 -12.41 -0.98
C LEU A 2 8.96 -12.05 -2.43
N ALA A 3 7.80 -12.50 -2.92
CA ALA A 3 7.34 -12.20 -4.28
C ALA A 3 7.24 -10.69 -4.58
N ALA A 4 6.81 -9.87 -3.61
CA ALA A 4 6.80 -8.41 -3.77
C ALA A 4 8.22 -7.82 -3.79
N ARG A 5 9.12 -8.31 -2.92
CA ARG A 5 10.52 -7.87 -2.85
C ARG A 5 11.22 -8.10 -4.18
N THR A 6 11.07 -9.29 -4.76
CA THR A 6 11.75 -9.70 -6.00
C THR A 6 11.01 -9.28 -7.28
N ALA A 7 9.86 -8.62 -7.16
CA ALA A 7 9.09 -8.17 -8.31
C ALA A 7 9.93 -7.22 -9.19
N PRO A 8 9.77 -7.25 -10.54
CA PRO A 8 10.53 -6.37 -11.42
C PRO A 8 10.22 -4.89 -11.16
N LYS A 9 11.24 -4.05 -11.30
CA LYS A 9 11.18 -2.61 -11.01
C LYS A 9 11.87 -1.83 -12.11
N ALA A 10 11.42 -0.60 -12.36
CA ALA A 10 12.05 0.29 -13.33
C ALA A 10 13.56 0.45 -13.06
N ARG A 11 14.39 0.09 -14.05
CA ARG A 11 15.87 0.13 -14.00
C ARG A 11 16.50 -0.68 -12.85
N GLY A 12 15.77 -1.62 -12.24
CA GLY A 12 16.24 -2.33 -11.05
C GLY A 12 16.38 -1.45 -9.80
N ASN A 13 15.74 -0.27 -9.78
CA ASN A 13 15.84 0.66 -8.67
C ASN A 13 15.10 0.13 -7.44
N GLU A 14 15.82 -0.12 -6.34
CA GLU A 14 15.20 -0.51 -5.07
C GLU A 14 14.59 0.72 -4.39
N ASN A 15 13.29 0.91 -4.58
CA ASN A 15 12.50 2.01 -4.01
C ASN A 15 11.25 1.52 -3.22
N LEU A 16 11.06 0.20 -3.13
CA LEU A 16 9.96 -0.38 -2.36
C LEU A 16 10.32 -0.46 -0.87
N VAL A 17 9.36 -0.11 -0.03
CA VAL A 17 9.39 -0.33 1.42
C VAL A 17 8.31 -1.35 1.73
N LEU A 18 8.66 -2.41 2.46
CA LEU A 18 7.76 -3.51 2.78
C LEU A 18 7.81 -3.73 4.29
N MET A 19 6.64 -3.99 4.88
CA MET A 19 6.51 -4.27 6.31
C MET A 19 5.39 -5.28 6.52
N VAL A 20 5.56 -6.18 7.48
CA VAL A 20 4.50 -7.07 7.95
C VAL A 20 4.15 -6.64 9.36
N VAL A 21 2.88 -6.43 9.64
CA VAL A 21 2.39 -5.98 10.93
C VAL A 21 1.34 -6.94 11.48
N TYR A 22 1.24 -7.01 12.80
CA TYR A 22 0.44 -8.00 13.52
C TYR A 22 -0.35 -7.33 14.65
N GLU A 23 -1.38 -8.02 15.15
CA GLU A 23 -2.09 -7.76 16.42
C GLU A 23 -2.24 -6.27 16.80
N ASP A 24 -1.39 -5.75 17.69
CA ASP A 24 -1.52 -4.40 18.24
C ASP A 24 -1.29 -3.31 17.20
N ASP A 25 -0.38 -3.51 16.24
CA ASP A 25 -0.18 -2.60 15.12
C ASP A 25 -1.44 -2.53 14.25
N ILE A 26 -2.12 -3.66 14.03
CA ILE A 26 -3.38 -3.71 13.28
C ILE A 26 -4.48 -2.94 14.02
N LYS A 27 -4.53 -3.05 15.36
CA LYS A 27 -5.49 -2.28 16.18
C LYS A 27 -5.21 -0.78 16.08
N GLU A 28 -3.95 -0.37 16.12
CA GLU A 28 -3.55 1.04 15.99
C GLU A 28 -3.93 1.60 14.61
N ILE A 29 -3.57 0.89 13.54
CA ILE A 29 -3.91 1.26 12.16
C ILE A 29 -5.44 1.35 11.99
N SER A 30 -6.18 0.36 12.50
CA SER A 30 -7.65 0.35 12.45
C SER A 30 -8.26 1.55 13.19
N LYS A 31 -7.75 1.89 14.37
CA LYS A 31 -8.20 3.08 15.11
C LYS A 31 -7.97 4.35 14.28
N LYS A 32 -6.82 4.50 13.64
CA LYS A 32 -6.55 5.64 12.75
C LYS A 32 -7.51 5.68 11.56
N MET A 33 -7.84 4.53 10.96
CA MET A 33 -8.82 4.46 9.87
C MET A 33 -10.22 4.89 10.33
N GLU A 34 -10.65 4.52 11.54
CA GLU A 34 -11.92 4.97 12.12
C GLU A 34 -11.92 6.49 12.39
N GLU A 35 -10.80 7.05 12.86
CA GLU A 35 -10.62 8.49 13.03
C GLU A 35 -10.74 9.23 11.68
N ILE A 36 -10.05 8.76 10.63
CA ILE A 36 -10.14 9.31 9.27
C ILE A 36 -11.57 9.23 8.74
N SER A 37 -12.26 8.10 8.95
CA SER A 37 -13.64 7.91 8.52
C SER A 37 -14.58 8.98 9.08
N LYS A 38 -14.43 9.31 10.37
CA LYS A 38 -15.21 10.36 11.03
C LYS A 38 -14.80 11.76 10.58
N ARG A 39 -13.50 11.99 10.47
CA ARG A 39 -12.93 13.31 10.14
C ARG A 39 -13.29 13.76 8.73
N GLU A 40 -13.26 12.84 7.77
CA GLU A 40 -13.44 13.13 6.34
C GLU A 40 -14.84 12.73 5.81
N ASP A 41 -15.75 12.25 6.67
CA ASP A 41 -17.08 11.74 6.31
C ASP A 41 -17.05 10.64 5.22
N VAL A 42 -16.11 9.70 5.36
CA VAL A 42 -15.90 8.59 4.40
C VAL A 42 -16.18 7.24 5.06
N ALA A 43 -17.40 6.76 4.93
CA ALA A 43 -17.88 5.55 5.62
C ALA A 43 -17.08 4.26 5.29
N PHE A 44 -16.48 4.16 4.11
CA PHE A 44 -15.75 2.96 3.72
C PHE A 44 -14.45 2.75 4.53
N PHE A 45 -13.83 3.81 5.06
CA PHE A 45 -12.67 3.67 5.94
C PHE A 45 -13.01 2.91 7.21
N LYS A 46 -14.16 3.21 7.84
CA LYS A 46 -14.65 2.46 9.01
C LYS A 46 -14.90 0.99 8.67
N ARG A 47 -15.50 0.69 7.51
CA ARG A 47 -15.72 -0.68 7.04
C ARG A 47 -14.40 -1.45 6.90
N ASP A 48 -13.43 -0.86 6.21
CA ASP A 48 -12.12 -1.47 6.02
C ASP A 48 -11.38 -1.64 7.34
N ALA A 49 -11.51 -0.68 8.27
CA ALA A 49 -10.94 -0.74 9.62
C ALA A 49 -11.44 -1.96 10.41
N LEU A 50 -12.73 -2.29 10.30
CA LEU A 50 -13.34 -3.46 10.92
C LEU A 50 -12.89 -4.76 10.25
N ASN A 51 -12.66 -4.74 8.92
CA ASN A 51 -12.19 -5.92 8.19
C ASN A 51 -10.76 -6.29 8.57
N ILE A 52 -9.85 -5.31 8.67
CA ILE A 52 -8.45 -5.60 9.03
C ILE A 52 -8.31 -6.13 10.46
N LYS A 53 -9.18 -5.71 11.40
CA LYS A 53 -9.22 -6.24 12.77
C LYS A 53 -9.50 -7.74 12.84
N LYS A 54 -10.17 -8.30 11.82
CA LYS A 54 -10.46 -9.74 11.71
C LYS A 54 -9.33 -10.52 11.03
N SER A 55 -8.27 -9.85 10.59
CA SER A 55 -7.15 -10.46 9.87
C SER A 55 -5.96 -10.62 10.82
N PRO A 56 -5.35 -11.82 10.93
CA PRO A 56 -4.20 -12.04 11.82
C PRO A 56 -2.93 -11.31 11.38
N VAL A 57 -2.81 -10.98 10.08
CA VAL A 57 -1.63 -10.34 9.52
C VAL A 57 -2.01 -9.32 8.46
N LEU A 58 -1.22 -8.25 8.40
CA LEU A 58 -1.34 -7.19 7.40
C LEU A 58 0.01 -6.96 6.73
N LEU A 59 0.07 -7.16 5.42
CA LEU A 59 1.23 -6.82 4.61
C LEU A 59 1.09 -5.38 4.11
N LEU A 60 2.08 -4.54 4.40
CA LEU A 60 2.16 -3.17 3.92
C LEU A 60 3.23 -3.05 2.84
N LEU A 61 2.87 -2.44 1.72
CA LEU A 61 3.78 -2.16 0.61
C LEU A 61 3.73 -0.66 0.31
N GLY A 62 4.88 -0.03 0.15
CA GLY A 62 4.93 1.37 -0.23
C GLY A 62 6.14 1.74 -1.06
N THR A 63 6.14 2.97 -1.56
CA THR A 63 7.26 3.58 -2.31
C THR A 63 7.53 5.00 -1.84
N LYS A 64 8.80 5.39 -1.89
CA LYS A 64 9.22 6.79 -1.75
C LYS A 64 9.08 7.52 -3.08
N ILE A 65 9.07 8.84 -3.07
CA ILE A 65 9.12 9.63 -4.31
C ILE A 65 10.56 9.61 -4.83
N ASN A 66 10.82 8.82 -5.87
CA ASN A 66 12.14 8.66 -6.47
C ASN A 66 12.05 8.62 -8.01
N PRO A 67 12.14 9.77 -8.70
CA PRO A 67 12.15 9.81 -10.16
C PRO A 67 13.29 8.98 -10.77
N ILE A 68 13.01 8.21 -11.82
CA ILE A 68 13.98 7.31 -12.47
C ILE A 68 14.95 7.98 -13.47
N GLU A 69 14.96 9.32 -13.49
CA GLU A 69 15.95 10.16 -14.19
C GLU A 69 16.04 9.99 -15.73
N LEU A 70 14.91 9.79 -16.41
CA LEU A 70 14.87 9.67 -17.86
C LEU A 70 14.87 11.04 -18.58
N LYS A 71 15.65 11.15 -19.66
CA LYS A 71 15.74 12.35 -20.51
C LYS A 71 14.42 12.68 -21.22
N ARG A 72 13.63 11.66 -21.57
CA ARG A 72 12.33 11.78 -22.26
C ARG A 72 11.29 10.87 -21.59
N CYS A 73 10.68 11.37 -20.52
CA CYS A 73 9.63 10.66 -19.78
C CYS A 73 8.59 11.65 -19.29
N GLY A 74 7.32 11.47 -19.66
CA GLY A 74 6.22 12.39 -19.29
C GLY A 74 5.03 11.76 -18.59
N TYR A 75 5.15 10.50 -18.13
CA TYR A 75 4.01 9.75 -17.58
C TYR A 75 3.41 10.33 -16.29
N CYS A 76 4.11 11.24 -15.61
CA CYS A 76 3.60 11.96 -14.44
C CYS A 76 3.09 13.36 -14.77
N GLY A 77 2.97 13.71 -16.05
CA GLY A 77 2.43 15.00 -16.51
C GLY A 77 3.49 16.09 -16.76
N PHE A 78 4.72 15.92 -16.30
CA PHE A 78 5.84 16.85 -16.58
C PHE A 78 6.51 16.55 -17.93
N LYS A 79 7.24 17.52 -18.50
CA LYS A 79 7.97 17.37 -19.77
C LYS A 79 9.03 16.26 -19.73
N ASN A 80 9.75 16.15 -18.62
CA ASN A 80 10.81 15.15 -18.40
C ASN A 80 11.12 14.98 -16.90
N CYS A 81 12.02 14.05 -16.57
CA CYS A 81 12.42 13.84 -15.18
C CYS A 81 13.22 15.01 -14.57
N LYS A 82 13.82 15.90 -15.37
CA LYS A 82 14.51 17.09 -14.86
C LYS A 82 13.48 18.06 -14.26
N GLU A 83 12.43 18.39 -15.00
CA GLU A 83 11.33 19.23 -14.51
C GLU A 83 10.62 18.56 -13.31
N LYS A 84 10.34 17.25 -13.40
CA LYS A 84 9.67 16.52 -12.30
C LYS A 84 10.40 16.66 -10.95
N LYS A 85 11.73 16.77 -10.94
CA LYS A 85 12.52 16.88 -9.69
C LYS A 85 12.27 18.19 -8.94
N GLU A 86 11.77 19.22 -9.61
CA GLU A 86 11.40 20.50 -9.00
C GLU A 86 10.12 20.33 -8.15
N TYR A 87 9.29 19.32 -8.45
CA TYR A 87 8.04 19.02 -7.76
C TYR A 87 8.19 17.82 -6.81
N LYS A 88 8.75 18.08 -5.62
CA LYS A 88 9.12 17.05 -4.64
C LYS A 88 7.92 16.23 -4.12
N ASN A 89 6.72 16.81 -4.08
CA ASN A 89 5.52 16.15 -3.54
C ASN A 89 4.69 15.42 -4.60
N THR A 90 5.09 15.47 -5.88
CA THR A 90 4.38 14.78 -6.96
C THR A 90 5.00 13.39 -7.17
N PRO A 91 4.21 12.31 -7.09
CA PRO A 91 4.72 10.95 -7.24
C PRO A 91 5.25 10.72 -8.67
N CYS A 92 6.30 9.91 -8.78
CA CYS A 92 6.71 9.41 -10.09
C CYS A 92 5.77 8.29 -10.53
N ALA A 93 5.28 8.34 -11.77
CA ALA A 93 4.42 7.31 -12.32
C ALA A 93 5.06 5.90 -12.26
N PHE A 94 6.37 5.80 -12.49
CA PHE A 94 7.08 4.53 -12.36
C PHE A 94 7.10 3.97 -10.94
N ASN A 95 7.19 4.81 -9.91
CA ASN A 95 7.12 4.31 -8.53
C ASN A 95 5.73 3.72 -8.24
N SER A 96 4.66 4.32 -8.77
CA SER A 96 3.30 3.75 -8.67
C SER A 96 3.17 2.43 -9.43
N ILE A 97 3.77 2.33 -10.63
CA ILE A 97 3.79 1.09 -11.43
C ILE A 97 4.55 -0.01 -10.69
N ASP A 98 5.75 0.29 -10.19
CA ASP A 98 6.57 -0.66 -9.43
C ASP A 98 5.82 -1.17 -8.19
N LEU A 99 5.12 -0.28 -7.48
CA LEU A 99 4.26 -0.66 -6.35
C LEU A 99 3.12 -1.58 -6.79
N GLY A 100 2.47 -1.28 -7.92
CA GLY A 100 1.41 -2.11 -8.49
C GLY A 100 1.89 -3.51 -8.88
N ILE A 101 3.06 -3.61 -9.52
CA ILE A 101 3.69 -4.89 -9.88
C ILE A 101 4.00 -5.71 -8.61
N ALA A 102 4.61 -5.09 -7.60
CA ALA A 102 4.90 -5.75 -6.32
C ALA A 102 3.64 -6.19 -5.58
N THR A 103 2.59 -5.37 -5.63
CA THR A 103 1.27 -5.69 -5.07
C THR A 103 0.67 -6.91 -5.78
N GLY A 104 0.66 -6.90 -7.11
CA GLY A 104 0.19 -8.02 -7.94
C GLY A 104 0.92 -9.33 -7.62
N ALA A 105 2.25 -9.28 -7.51
CA ALA A 105 3.06 -10.43 -7.15
C ALA A 105 2.75 -10.96 -5.74
N ALA A 106 2.50 -10.08 -4.76
CA ALA A 106 2.12 -10.51 -3.41
C ALA A 106 0.74 -11.18 -3.37
N VAL A 107 -0.27 -10.57 -4.00
CA VAL A 107 -1.65 -11.09 -3.95
C VAL A 107 -1.79 -12.37 -4.77
N ALA A 108 -1.01 -12.55 -5.83
CA ALA A 108 -0.95 -13.81 -6.58
C ALA A 108 -0.50 -14.97 -5.68
N ILE A 109 0.60 -14.80 -4.94
CA ILE A 109 1.06 -15.83 -3.98
C ILE A 109 0.06 -16.06 -2.85
N ALA A 110 -0.59 -15.01 -2.35
CA ALA A 110 -1.65 -15.17 -1.35
C ALA A 110 -2.82 -16.02 -1.91
N ALA A 111 -3.24 -15.77 -3.15
CA ALA A 111 -4.29 -16.52 -3.82
C ALA A 111 -3.89 -17.98 -4.12
N ASP A 112 -2.62 -18.23 -4.48
CA ASP A 112 -2.08 -19.59 -4.67
C ASP A 112 -2.12 -20.40 -3.37
N ASN A 113 -1.92 -19.72 -2.23
CA ASN A 113 -2.02 -20.31 -0.88
C ASN A 113 -3.44 -20.25 -0.31
N ARG A 114 -4.44 -19.87 -1.11
CA ARG A 114 -5.86 -19.78 -0.72
C ARG A 114 -6.09 -18.87 0.50
N ALA A 115 -5.22 -17.89 0.70
CA ALA A 115 -5.41 -16.86 1.72
C ALA A 115 -6.30 -15.74 1.17
N ASP A 116 -7.43 -15.52 1.82
CA ASP A 116 -8.31 -14.39 1.56
C ASP A 116 -7.50 -13.09 1.70
N ASN A 117 -7.64 -12.18 0.73
CA ASN A 117 -6.94 -10.92 0.75
C ASN A 117 -7.70 -9.83 -0.02
N ARG A 118 -7.32 -8.56 0.25
CA ARG A 118 -7.85 -7.41 -0.47
C ARG A 118 -6.83 -6.27 -0.47
N VAL A 119 -6.58 -5.64 -1.61
CA VAL A 119 -5.71 -4.46 -1.69
C VAL A 119 -6.49 -3.23 -1.20
N MET A 120 -5.97 -2.53 -0.19
CA MET A 120 -6.63 -1.41 0.47
C MET A 120 -5.74 -0.16 0.47
N PHE A 121 -6.15 0.87 -0.26
CA PHE A 121 -5.51 2.19 -0.18
C PHE A 121 -5.88 2.92 1.12
N SER A 122 -7.05 2.64 1.70
CA SER A 122 -7.54 3.19 2.97
C SER A 122 -6.58 2.89 4.12
N VAL A 123 -6.10 1.64 4.19
CA VAL A 123 -5.03 1.23 5.10
C VAL A 123 -3.76 2.04 4.86
N GLY A 124 -3.36 2.19 3.59
CA GLY A 124 -2.17 2.96 3.23
C GLY A 124 -2.23 4.43 3.68
N TYR A 125 -3.41 5.05 3.61
CA TYR A 125 -3.61 6.42 4.07
C TYR A 125 -3.43 6.55 5.59
N ALA A 126 -4.01 5.62 6.37
CA ALA A 126 -3.83 5.58 7.81
C ALA A 126 -2.38 5.32 8.22
N VAL A 127 -1.72 4.36 7.57
CA VAL A 127 -0.30 4.03 7.78
C VAL A 127 0.59 5.23 7.50
N LYS A 128 0.27 6.03 6.47
CA LYS A 128 0.99 7.25 6.13
C LYS A 128 0.84 8.33 7.21
N GLU A 129 -0.38 8.57 7.72
CA GLU A 129 -0.61 9.53 8.82
C GLU A 129 0.11 9.12 10.10
N LEU A 130 0.17 7.81 10.39
CA LEU A 130 0.91 7.26 11.53
C LEU A 130 2.44 7.26 11.32
N LYS A 131 2.92 7.48 10.09
CA LYS A 131 4.35 7.35 9.71
C LYS A 131 4.93 5.97 10.04
N PHE A 132 4.09 4.93 10.02
CA PHE A 132 4.45 3.57 10.45
C PHE A 132 5.61 2.99 9.64
N MET A 133 5.67 3.31 8.35
CA MET A 133 6.72 2.87 7.43
C MET A 133 7.84 3.90 7.21
N GLY A 134 7.88 4.96 8.03
CA GLY A 134 8.76 6.12 7.84
C GLY A 134 8.08 7.28 7.13
N ALA A 135 8.50 8.50 7.47
CA ALA A 135 7.86 9.74 7.01
C ALA A 135 8.08 10.05 5.51
N ASP A 136 9.04 9.39 4.86
CA ASP A 136 9.41 9.59 3.47
C ASP A 136 8.74 8.59 2.50
N VAL A 137 7.99 7.62 3.02
CA VAL A 137 7.18 6.69 2.23
C VAL A 137 5.88 7.38 1.83
N TYR A 138 5.61 7.42 0.53
CA TYR A 138 4.57 8.29 -0.03
C TYR A 138 3.33 7.54 -0.51
N ASN A 139 3.48 6.57 -1.41
CA ASN A 139 2.38 5.73 -1.89
C ASN A 139 2.41 4.43 -1.09
N ILE A 140 1.32 4.09 -0.40
CA ILE A 140 1.22 2.91 0.45
C ILE A 140 -0.09 2.18 0.16
N VAL A 141 -0.05 0.85 0.17
CA VAL A 141 -1.22 -0.02 0.18
C VAL A 141 -1.08 -1.06 1.29
N GLY A 142 -2.22 -1.43 1.89
CA GLY A 142 -2.30 -2.55 2.81
C GLY A 142 -2.95 -3.77 2.16
N ILE A 143 -2.49 -4.95 2.54
CA ILE A 143 -3.01 -6.25 2.10
C ILE A 143 -3.23 -7.10 3.36
N PRO A 144 -4.39 -6.99 4.03
CA PRO A 144 -4.76 -7.93 5.08
C PRO A 144 -4.88 -9.34 4.50
N LEU A 145 -4.42 -10.34 5.24
CA LEU A 145 -4.55 -11.76 4.87
C LEU A 145 -5.38 -12.48 5.92
N SER A 146 -6.29 -13.34 5.49
CA SER A 146 -7.08 -14.20 6.36
C SER A 146 -7.12 -15.66 5.86
N GLY A 147 -7.19 -16.59 6.81
CA GLY A 147 -7.45 -18.02 6.58
C GLY A 147 -8.68 -18.51 7.35
N THR A 148 -9.61 -17.61 7.67
CA THR A 148 -10.85 -17.91 8.42
C THR A 148 -11.87 -18.64 7.56
N SER A 149 -12.84 -19.32 8.19
CA SER A 149 -13.90 -20.08 7.49
C SER A 149 -14.79 -19.22 6.60
N LYS A 150 -14.94 -17.93 6.92
CA LYS A 150 -15.55 -16.92 6.07
C LYS A 150 -14.56 -15.79 5.82
N SER A 151 -14.50 -15.31 4.58
CA SER A 151 -13.66 -14.19 4.21
C SER A 151 -14.16 -12.90 4.89
N PRO A 152 -13.35 -12.24 5.76
CA PRO A 152 -13.78 -11.01 6.42
C PRO A 152 -14.01 -9.85 5.45
N PHE A 153 -13.53 -9.97 4.20
CA PHE A 153 -13.65 -8.94 3.17
C PHE A 153 -14.96 -9.00 2.38
N PHE A 154 -15.68 -10.11 2.47
CA PHE A 154 -16.95 -10.36 1.77
C PHE A 154 -18.09 -10.83 2.68
N ASP A 155 -17.79 -11.16 3.94
CA ASP A 155 -18.81 -11.51 4.93
C ASP A 155 -19.74 -10.32 5.21
N ARG A 156 -21.04 -10.59 5.18
CA ARG A 156 -22.12 -9.64 5.42
C ARG A 156 -22.89 -9.94 6.72
N THR A 157 -22.46 -10.95 7.46
CA THR A 157 -23.03 -11.37 8.74
C THR A 157 -22.34 -10.72 9.93
#